data_AF-A0A5J5QDS9-F1
#
_entry.id   AF-A0A5J5QDS9-F1
#
_cell.length_a   1.000
_cell.length_b   1.000
_cell.length_c   1.000
_cell.angle_alpha   90.00
_cell.angle_beta   90.00
_cell.angle_gamma   90.00
#
_symmetry.space_group_name_H-M   'P 1'
#
loop_
_entity.id
_entity.type
_entity.pdbx_description
1 polymer ?
#
loop_
_entity_poly.entity_id
_entity_poly.type
_entity_poly.pdbx_seq_one_letter_code
_entity_poly.pdbx_strand_id
1 'polypeptide(L)'
;MEDSSSQPFDHDQTAPGASKFLSDLPSRGHLSSTIISSNLGGMRVYICEHNTSPPESQHIKTDQQNILIRSLMLNNTKGGSSSKDVKAAAEGPRKRAAEKVMDSSGSPKKANTKNNSQSEGSSSSVAEKDYHSFTVERLRALLKERGLSPKGKKDELIARLKCVNESAE
;
A
#
# COMPACT_ATOMS: atom_id res chain seq x y z
N MET A 1 43.98 -30.36 -52.44
CA MET A 1 44.85 -30.01 -51.31
C MET A 1 44.34 -28.67 -50.79
N GLU A 2 43.95 -28.51 -49.53
CA GLU A 2 44.02 -29.46 -48.41
C GLU A 2 42.65 -29.98 -47.93
N ASP A 3 42.60 -31.25 -47.53
CA ASP A 3 41.42 -31.87 -46.91
C ASP A 3 41.45 -31.67 -45.39
N SER A 4 40.59 -30.78 -44.87
CA SER A 4 40.45 -30.56 -43.42
C SER A 4 39.56 -31.63 -42.80
N SER A 5 40.19 -32.69 -42.29
CA SER A 5 39.56 -33.82 -41.60
C SER A 5 38.71 -33.39 -40.40
N SER A 6 37.41 -33.72 -40.43
CA SER A 6 36.51 -33.55 -39.29
C SER A 6 36.69 -34.70 -38.29
N GLN A 7 37.40 -34.46 -37.19
CA GLN A 7 37.41 -35.41 -36.06
C GLN A 7 36.03 -35.46 -35.38
N PRO A 8 35.52 -36.65 -35.01
CA PRO A 8 34.43 -36.77 -34.06
C PRO A 8 34.96 -36.44 -32.66
N PHE A 9 34.39 -35.42 -32.02
CA PHE A 9 34.64 -35.15 -30.61
C PHE A 9 33.70 -36.00 -29.75
N ASP A 10 34.16 -37.18 -29.33
CA ASP A 10 33.53 -37.94 -28.24
C ASP A 10 33.71 -37.17 -26.92
N HIS A 11 32.71 -36.37 -26.57
CA HIS A 11 32.74 -35.48 -25.41
C HIS A 11 32.02 -36.10 -24.20
N ASP A 12 32.58 -37.19 -23.65
CA ASP A 12 31.97 -37.93 -22.52
C ASP A 12 32.71 -37.75 -21.17
N GLN A 13 33.44 -36.65 -21.01
CA GLN A 13 34.08 -36.28 -19.73
C GLN A 13 34.06 -34.78 -19.44
N THR A 14 32.88 -34.25 -19.07
CA THR A 14 32.76 -32.96 -18.37
C THR A 14 31.94 -33.15 -17.10
N ALA A 15 32.52 -32.78 -15.96
CA ALA A 15 31.86 -32.87 -14.66
C ALA A 15 30.49 -32.14 -14.66
N PRO A 16 29.47 -32.66 -13.95
CA PRO A 16 28.09 -32.19 -14.08
C PRO A 16 27.90 -30.80 -13.44
N GLY A 17 28.25 -29.76 -14.19
CA GLY A 17 28.04 -28.35 -13.85
C GLY A 17 26.57 -27.93 -13.91
N ALA A 18 26.32 -26.62 -13.97
CA ALA A 18 24.96 -26.08 -14.02
C ALA A 18 24.18 -26.47 -15.30
N SER A 19 24.88 -26.89 -16.37
CA SER A 19 24.30 -27.34 -17.65
C SER A 19 23.28 -28.47 -17.51
N LYS A 20 23.44 -29.37 -16.54
CA LYS A 20 22.48 -30.47 -16.25
C LYS A 20 21.09 -30.01 -15.78
N PHE A 21 20.97 -28.74 -15.38
CA PHE A 21 19.70 -28.12 -15.01
C PHE A 21 19.13 -27.25 -16.15
N LEU A 22 19.81 -27.24 -17.31
CA LEU A 22 19.48 -26.44 -18.49
C LEU A 22 19.30 -27.30 -19.76
N SER A 23 19.53 -28.61 -19.69
CA SER A 23 18.96 -29.57 -20.64
C SER A 23 17.43 -29.57 -20.51
N ASP A 24 16.73 -29.87 -21.61
CA ASP A 24 15.28 -30.01 -21.68
C ASP A 24 14.45 -28.74 -21.39
N LEU A 25 14.98 -27.56 -21.76
CA LEU A 25 14.17 -26.33 -21.79
C LEU A 25 12.97 -26.47 -22.76
N PRO A 26 11.76 -25.97 -22.39
CA PRO A 26 10.57 -26.12 -23.23
C PRO A 26 10.69 -25.47 -24.62
N SER A 27 10.73 -26.29 -25.67
CA SER A 27 10.82 -25.88 -27.07
C SER A 27 9.50 -25.33 -27.63
N ARG A 28 9.10 -24.13 -27.17
CA ARG A 28 7.85 -23.46 -27.61
C ARG A 28 7.93 -22.75 -28.98
N GLY A 29 8.98 -22.97 -29.78
CA GLY A 29 9.10 -22.37 -31.11
C GLY A 29 10.29 -22.90 -31.92
N HIS A 30 10.27 -22.67 -33.23
CA HIS A 30 11.26 -23.16 -34.19
C HIS A 30 12.45 -22.19 -34.35
N LEU A 31 13.18 -21.93 -33.27
CA LEU A 31 14.38 -21.07 -33.27
C LEU A 31 15.65 -21.83 -33.70
N SER A 32 15.53 -22.64 -34.75
CA SER A 32 16.61 -23.53 -35.24
C SER A 32 17.49 -22.88 -36.33
N SER A 33 17.11 -21.69 -36.82
CA SER A 33 17.87 -20.95 -37.83
C SER A 33 18.50 -19.70 -37.23
N THR A 34 19.82 -19.63 -37.25
CA THR A 34 20.61 -18.45 -36.87
C THR A 34 20.73 -17.44 -38.02
N ILE A 35 20.04 -17.66 -39.15
CA ILE A 35 20.08 -16.74 -40.29
C ILE A 35 19.39 -15.44 -39.90
N ILE A 36 20.20 -14.40 -39.68
CA ILE A 36 19.72 -13.03 -39.53
C ILE A 36 19.06 -12.64 -40.85
N SER A 37 17.72 -12.66 -40.87
CA SER A 37 16.93 -12.18 -42.00
C SER A 37 17.39 -10.78 -42.37
N SER A 38 17.92 -10.61 -43.58
CA SER A 38 18.45 -9.36 -44.12
C SER A 38 17.41 -8.22 -44.20
N ASN A 39 16.15 -8.55 -43.92
CA ASN A 39 15.03 -7.65 -43.93
C ASN A 39 14.96 -6.91 -42.59
N LEU A 40 15.80 -5.89 -42.38
CA LEU A 40 15.67 -4.94 -41.25
C LEU A 40 14.40 -4.05 -41.35
N GLY A 41 13.43 -4.42 -42.17
CA GLY A 41 12.06 -3.92 -42.08
C GLY A 41 11.44 -4.43 -40.79
N GLY A 42 11.43 -3.57 -39.77
CA GLY A 42 10.85 -3.86 -38.46
C GLY A 42 9.36 -4.20 -38.51
N MET A 43 8.76 -4.41 -37.33
CA MET A 43 7.35 -4.79 -37.18
C MET A 43 6.44 -3.96 -38.11
N ARG A 44 5.85 -4.63 -39.11
CA ARG A 44 5.03 -3.94 -40.12
C ARG A 44 3.80 -3.35 -39.46
N VAL A 45 3.47 -2.10 -39.82
CA VAL A 45 2.23 -1.45 -39.38
C VAL A 45 1.06 -2.26 -39.93
N TYR A 46 0.19 -2.72 -39.04
CA TYR A 46 -1.05 -3.37 -39.42
C TYR A 46 -2.10 -2.32 -39.81
N ILE A 47 -2.70 -2.49 -40.99
CA ILE A 47 -3.79 -1.64 -41.50
C ILE A 47 -5.04 -2.50 -41.56
N CYS A 48 -6.08 -2.11 -40.82
CA CYS A 48 -7.37 -2.80 -40.85
C CYS A 48 -8.13 -2.43 -42.12
N GLU A 49 -8.25 -3.36 -43.07
CA GLU A 49 -9.07 -3.18 -44.28
C GLU A 49 -10.56 -3.49 -44.04
N HIS A 50 -10.88 -4.27 -43.00
CA HIS A 50 -12.23 -4.62 -42.60
C HIS A 50 -12.76 -3.73 -41.48
N ASN A 51 -14.08 -3.70 -41.32
CA ASN A 51 -14.74 -3.00 -40.23
C ASN A 51 -14.33 -3.60 -38.87
N THR A 52 -13.80 -2.76 -37.97
CA THR A 52 -13.38 -3.14 -36.62
C THR A 52 -14.28 -2.55 -35.53
N SER A 53 -15.57 -2.33 -35.81
CA SER A 53 -16.52 -1.97 -34.76
C SER A 53 -16.64 -3.13 -33.75
N PRO A 54 -16.81 -2.84 -32.45
CA PRO A 54 -17.08 -3.87 -31.47
C PRO A 54 -18.42 -4.57 -31.78
N PRO A 55 -18.57 -5.88 -31.52
CA PRO A 55 -19.84 -6.58 -31.70
C PRO A 55 -20.98 -5.89 -30.94
N GLU A 56 -22.08 -5.62 -31.62
CA GLU A 56 -23.13 -4.71 -31.13
C GLU A 56 -23.80 -5.17 -29.82
N SER A 57 -23.81 -6.46 -29.52
CA SER A 57 -24.34 -7.01 -28.26
C SER A 57 -23.42 -6.80 -27.05
N GLN A 58 -22.17 -6.35 -27.23
CA GLN A 58 -21.18 -6.23 -26.16
C GLN A 58 -20.88 -4.77 -25.84
N HIS A 59 -21.10 -4.40 -24.57
CA HIS A 59 -20.88 -3.04 -24.08
C HIS A 59 -20.04 -3.08 -22.80
N ILE A 60 -18.85 -2.50 -22.85
CA ILE A 60 -18.00 -2.31 -21.66
C ILE A 60 -18.57 -1.12 -20.88
N LYS A 61 -19.13 -1.39 -19.69
CA LYS A 61 -19.66 -0.37 -18.79
C LYS A 61 -18.89 -0.37 -17.47
N THR A 62 -18.39 0.79 -17.07
CA THR A 62 -17.82 1.00 -15.74
C THR A 62 -18.94 1.42 -14.78
N ASP A 63 -19.07 0.70 -13.67
CA ASP A 63 -20.01 1.06 -12.61
C ASP A 63 -19.51 2.33 -11.89
N GLN A 64 -20.39 3.34 -11.83
CA GLN A 64 -20.11 4.66 -11.29
C GLN A 64 -20.19 4.72 -9.76
N GLN A 65 -20.67 3.66 -9.10
CA GLN A 65 -20.79 3.62 -7.65
C GLN A 65 -19.41 3.53 -6.99
N ASN A 66 -19.12 4.49 -6.10
CA ASN A 66 -17.91 4.51 -5.28
C ASN A 66 -17.72 3.18 -4.53
N ILE A 67 -16.49 2.65 -4.57
CA ILE A 67 -16.14 1.33 -4.01
C ILE A 67 -16.47 1.18 -2.52
N LEU A 68 -16.39 2.25 -1.73
CA LEU A 68 -16.75 2.22 -0.31
C LEU A 68 -18.26 2.03 -0.13
N ILE A 69 -19.07 2.78 -0.89
CA ILE A 69 -20.54 2.69 -0.83
C ILE A 69 -20.99 1.29 -1.25
N ARG A 70 -20.41 0.73 -2.33
CA ARG A 70 -20.69 -0.67 -2.74
C ARG A 70 -20.36 -1.64 -1.62
N SER A 71 -19.18 -1.50 -0.99
CA SER A 71 -18.72 -2.40 0.08
C SER A 71 -19.64 -2.36 1.30
N LEU A 72 -20.14 -1.18 1.67
CA LEU A 72 -21.13 -0.99 2.74
C LEU A 72 -22.51 -1.52 2.36
N MET A 73 -22.95 -1.38 1.09
CA MET A 73 -24.22 -1.99 0.66
C MET A 73 -24.16 -3.52 0.68
N LEU A 74 -23.03 -4.11 0.27
CA LEU A 74 -22.82 -5.56 0.29
C LEU A 74 -22.68 -6.14 1.70
N ASN A 75 -22.14 -5.39 2.67
CA ASN A 75 -22.06 -5.88 4.06
C ASN A 75 -23.42 -5.76 4.79
N ASN A 76 -24.21 -4.73 4.48
CA ASN A 76 -25.55 -4.56 5.04
C ASN A 76 -26.53 -5.65 4.58
N THR A 77 -26.51 -6.05 3.31
CA THR A 77 -27.37 -7.16 2.82
C THR A 77 -26.95 -8.52 3.37
N LYS A 78 -25.67 -8.72 3.70
CA LYS A 78 -25.15 -9.92 4.37
C LYS A 78 -25.64 -10.03 5.83
N GLY A 79 -25.90 -8.91 6.50
CA GLY A 79 -26.33 -8.84 7.90
C GLY A 79 -27.80 -9.19 8.17
N GLY A 80 -28.63 -9.31 7.14
CA GLY A 80 -30.07 -9.60 7.27
C GLY A 80 -30.43 -11.08 7.46
N SER A 81 -29.45 -12.01 7.41
CA SER A 81 -29.70 -13.46 7.46
C SER A 81 -28.76 -14.19 8.42
N SER A 82 -28.76 -13.76 9.68
CA SER A 82 -28.25 -14.57 10.80
C SER A 82 -29.02 -14.23 12.08
N SER A 83 -30.16 -14.87 12.25
CA SER A 83 -30.93 -14.82 13.49
C SER A 83 -30.21 -15.57 14.61
N LYS A 84 -29.67 -14.81 15.56
CA LYS A 84 -29.51 -15.12 17.00
C LYS A 84 -28.68 -16.33 17.46
N ASP A 85 -28.01 -16.11 18.59
CA ASP A 85 -27.53 -17.10 19.56
C ASP A 85 -26.55 -18.20 19.07
N VAL A 86 -25.24 -17.93 19.17
CA VAL A 86 -24.33 -18.61 20.12
C VAL A 86 -23.03 -17.80 20.27
N LYS A 87 -22.52 -17.74 21.50
CA LYS A 87 -21.25 -17.12 21.88
C LYS A 87 -20.05 -17.82 21.21
N ALA A 88 -19.44 -17.17 20.22
CA ALA A 88 -18.15 -17.55 19.65
C ALA A 88 -17.17 -16.36 19.69
N ALA A 89 -15.89 -16.64 20.00
CA ALA A 89 -14.89 -15.61 20.24
C ALA A 89 -14.46 -14.86 18.97
N ALA A 90 -13.94 -13.64 19.16
CA ALA A 90 -13.47 -12.79 18.08
C ALA A 90 -12.15 -13.32 17.47
N GLU A 91 -12.24 -14.08 16.37
CA GLU A 91 -11.12 -14.28 15.46
C GLU A 91 -10.97 -13.05 14.56
N GLY A 92 -10.11 -12.12 14.99
CA GLY A 92 -9.74 -10.95 14.19
C GLY A 92 -8.91 -11.32 12.94
N PRO A 93 -8.68 -10.38 12.01
CA PRO A 93 -7.89 -10.63 10.82
C PRO A 93 -6.46 -11.01 11.22
N ARG A 94 -6.06 -12.26 10.96
CA ARG A 94 -4.72 -12.77 11.25
C ARG A 94 -3.66 -12.07 10.38
N LYS A 95 -3.22 -10.89 10.84
CA LYS A 95 -1.97 -10.29 10.37
C LYS A 95 -0.83 -11.21 10.81
N ARG A 96 0.07 -11.51 9.88
CA ARG A 96 1.25 -12.35 10.12
C ARG A 96 2.02 -11.79 11.32
N ALA A 97 2.30 -12.64 12.31
CA ALA A 97 3.19 -12.27 13.40
C ALA A 97 4.61 -12.16 12.83
N ALA A 98 5.13 -10.93 12.73
CA ALA A 98 6.57 -10.72 12.63
C ALA A 98 7.14 -10.86 14.04
N GLU A 99 8.01 -11.86 14.19
CA GLU A 99 8.80 -12.12 15.39
C GLU A 99 9.53 -10.85 15.83
N LYS A 100 9.38 -10.46 17.10
CA LYS A 100 10.21 -9.43 17.71
C LYS A 100 11.43 -10.08 18.34
N VAL A 101 12.50 -10.22 17.55
CA VAL A 101 13.84 -10.39 18.12
C VAL A 101 14.15 -9.12 18.92
N MET A 102 14.25 -9.28 20.23
CA MET A 102 14.82 -8.28 21.12
C MET A 102 16.32 -8.49 21.10
N ASP A 103 17.09 -7.47 20.73
CA ASP A 103 18.50 -7.44 21.12
C ASP A 103 18.92 -6.02 21.47
N SER A 104 19.70 -5.91 22.55
CA SER A 104 19.90 -4.66 23.29
C SER A 104 21.39 -4.44 23.57
N SER A 105 22.01 -3.48 22.89
CA SER A 105 23.41 -3.11 23.15
C SER A 105 23.74 -1.65 22.77
N GLY A 106 24.48 -0.96 23.66
CA GLY A 106 25.31 0.20 23.31
C GLY A 106 24.79 1.60 23.67
N SER A 107 25.26 2.13 24.80
CA SER A 107 25.01 3.53 25.26
C SER A 107 26.11 4.51 24.75
N PRO A 108 26.40 5.68 25.39
CA PRO A 108 25.91 6.99 24.95
C PRO A 108 27.03 8.03 24.63
N LYS A 109 26.67 9.18 24.01
CA LYS A 109 27.47 10.43 24.16
C LYS A 109 26.68 11.72 23.90
N LYS A 110 26.88 12.71 24.80
CA LYS A 110 26.48 14.14 24.66
C LYS A 110 27.34 14.79 23.54
N ALA A 111 27.12 15.99 22.98
CA ALA A 111 26.46 17.25 23.39
C ALA A 111 26.32 18.16 22.11
N ASN A 112 25.81 19.40 22.05
CA ASN A 112 24.93 20.30 22.83
C ASN A 112 24.86 21.69 22.07
N THR A 113 23.94 22.60 22.43
CA THR A 113 24.05 24.09 22.23
C THR A 113 23.86 24.64 20.79
N LYS A 114 23.06 25.71 20.52
CA LYS A 114 22.15 26.55 21.34
C LYS A 114 21.05 27.24 20.50
N ASN A 115 19.91 27.45 21.18
CA ASN A 115 19.04 28.66 21.23
C ASN A 115 18.65 29.43 19.94
N ASN A 116 17.33 29.68 19.83
CA ASN A 116 16.85 31.03 20.16
C ASN A 116 15.89 30.94 21.37
N SER A 117 15.79 32.02 22.13
CA SER A 117 15.14 32.12 23.44
C SER A 117 14.03 33.19 23.47
N GLN A 118 13.48 33.45 24.66
CA GLN A 118 12.47 34.47 25.02
C GLN A 118 11.00 34.10 24.72
N SER A 119 10.06 34.36 25.62
CA SER A 119 10.19 34.72 27.05
C SER A 119 8.86 34.50 27.79
N GLU A 120 8.88 34.70 29.12
CA GLU A 120 7.78 35.14 30.02
C GLU A 120 6.35 35.16 29.45
N GLY A 121 5.33 34.64 30.13
CA GLY A 121 5.19 34.43 31.57
C GLY A 121 3.70 34.45 31.92
N SER A 122 3.37 34.30 33.19
CA SER A 122 1.97 34.21 33.64
C SER A 122 1.17 35.49 33.37
N SER A 123 0.02 35.36 32.70
CA SER A 123 -1.13 36.23 33.00
C SER A 123 -2.46 35.52 32.76
N SER A 124 -3.33 35.67 33.74
CA SER A 124 -4.74 35.32 33.70
C SER A 124 -5.50 36.32 32.83
N SER A 125 -6.08 35.84 31.71
CA SER A 125 -7.43 36.24 31.32
C SER A 125 -8.02 35.21 30.34
N VAL A 126 -9.33 35.00 30.46
CA VAL A 126 -10.10 34.14 29.55
C VAL A 126 -10.49 34.98 28.33
N ALA A 127 -9.50 35.42 27.56
CA ALA A 127 -9.73 36.04 26.27
C ALA A 127 -10.25 34.98 25.29
N GLU A 128 -11.57 34.80 25.28
CA GLU A 128 -12.44 34.16 24.28
C GLU A 128 -11.67 33.38 23.20
N LYS A 129 -11.16 32.19 23.58
CA LYS A 129 -10.24 31.44 22.72
C LYS A 129 -11.01 30.89 21.54
N ASP A 130 -10.81 31.50 20.38
CA ASP A 130 -11.57 31.15 19.18
C ASP A 130 -11.15 29.77 18.64
N TYR A 131 -11.75 28.73 19.23
CA TYR A 131 -11.34 27.33 19.11
C TYR A 131 -11.39 26.79 17.67
N HIS A 132 -12.07 27.48 16.75
CA HIS A 132 -12.08 27.19 15.32
C HIS A 132 -10.69 27.34 14.68
N SER A 133 -9.88 28.29 15.16
CA SER A 133 -8.52 28.54 14.66
C SER A 133 -7.52 27.42 14.99
N PHE A 134 -7.78 26.62 16.04
CA PHE A 134 -6.86 25.58 16.47
C PHE A 134 -6.92 24.32 15.60
N THR A 135 -5.76 23.65 15.50
CA THR A 135 -5.65 22.31 14.93
C THR A 135 -6.30 21.27 15.86
N VAL A 136 -6.73 20.14 15.29
CA VAL A 136 -7.32 19.03 16.06
C VAL A 136 -6.37 18.50 17.14
N GLU A 137 -5.06 18.54 16.90
CA GLU A 137 -4.05 18.16 17.89
C GLU A 137 -4.02 19.11 19.09
N ARG A 138 -4.06 20.43 18.85
CA ARG A 138 -4.11 21.43 19.93
C ARG A 138 -5.42 21.34 20.72
N LEU A 139 -6.55 21.12 20.06
CA LEU A 139 -7.85 20.88 20.72
C LEU A 139 -7.82 19.61 21.59
N ARG A 140 -7.24 18.50 21.10
CA ARG A 140 -7.07 17.26 21.88
C ARG A 140 -6.11 17.43 23.06
N ALA A 141 -5.07 18.24 22.92
CA ALA A 141 -4.16 18.56 24.01
C ALA A 141 -4.88 19.33 25.13
N LEU A 142 -5.63 20.38 24.79
CA LEU A 142 -6.42 21.17 25.75
C LEU A 142 -7.49 20.33 26.46
N LEU A 143 -8.16 19.42 25.74
CA LEU A 143 -9.11 18.48 26.36
C LEU A 143 -8.42 17.54 27.34
N LYS A 144 -7.26 16.96 26.98
CA LYS A 144 -6.48 16.10 27.90
C LYS A 144 -6.01 16.86 29.14
N GLU A 145 -5.54 18.10 28.98
CA GLU A 145 -5.13 19.00 30.07
C GLU A 145 -6.28 19.27 31.04
N ARG A 146 -7.51 19.39 30.53
CA ARG A 146 -8.75 19.53 31.31
C ARG A 146 -9.36 18.20 31.78
N GLY A 147 -8.71 17.06 31.57
CA GLY A 147 -9.23 15.74 31.95
C GLY A 147 -10.40 15.21 31.10
N LEU A 148 -10.70 15.85 29.97
CA LEU A 148 -11.84 15.57 29.09
C LEU A 148 -11.48 14.60 27.96
N SER A 149 -12.49 13.88 27.45
CA SER A 149 -12.30 12.91 26.35
C SER A 149 -11.87 13.59 25.04
N PRO A 150 -10.72 13.20 24.44
CA PRO A 150 -10.22 13.76 23.18
C PRO A 150 -10.78 13.05 21.92
N LYS A 151 -11.81 12.19 22.07
CA LYS A 151 -12.44 11.45 20.96
C LYS A 151 -13.61 12.25 20.36
N GLY A 152 -13.67 12.39 19.04
CA GLY A 152 -14.75 13.08 18.33
C GLY A 152 -14.29 13.79 17.06
N LYS A 153 -15.24 14.37 16.32
CA LYS A 153 -14.99 15.34 15.23
C LYS A 153 -14.50 16.69 15.79
N LYS A 154 -13.88 17.54 14.95
CA LYS A 154 -13.34 18.85 15.38
C LYS A 154 -14.37 19.67 16.16
N ASP A 155 -15.59 19.73 15.67
CA ASP A 155 -16.68 20.54 16.23
C ASP A 155 -17.13 20.02 17.61
N GLU A 156 -17.12 18.71 17.83
CA GLU A 156 -17.39 18.13 19.16
C GLU A 156 -16.29 18.47 20.17
N LEU A 157 -15.03 18.57 19.73
CA LEU A 157 -13.91 18.98 20.60
C LEU A 157 -14.03 20.46 20.96
N ILE A 158 -14.44 21.30 20.00
CA ILE A 158 -14.70 22.73 20.20
C ILE A 158 -15.88 22.92 21.16
N ALA A 159 -17.01 22.27 20.93
CA ALA A 159 -18.20 22.37 21.77
C ALA A 159 -17.89 22.01 23.23
N ARG A 160 -17.16 20.91 23.48
CA ARG A 160 -16.76 20.53 24.85
C ARG A 160 -15.84 21.55 25.52
N LEU A 161 -14.93 22.18 24.77
CA LEU A 161 -14.06 23.24 25.30
C LEU A 161 -14.83 24.53 25.58
N LYS A 162 -15.87 24.84 24.80
CA LYS A 162 -16.78 25.96 25.06
C LYS A 162 -17.63 25.71 26.31
N CYS A 163 -18.38 24.61 26.36
CA CYS A 163 -19.26 24.30 27.49
C CYS A 163 -18.51 24.26 28.84
N VAL A 164 -17.24 23.83 28.86
CA VAL A 164 -16.43 23.77 30.10
C VAL A 164 -15.89 25.14 30.53
N ASN A 165 -15.76 26.11 29.63
CA ASN A 165 -15.51 27.50 30.03
C ASN A 165 -16.82 28.20 30.45
N GLU A 166 -17.91 27.96 29.73
CA GLU A 166 -19.26 28.49 30.03
C GLU A 166 -19.82 27.96 31.36
N SER A 167 -19.34 26.82 31.85
CA SER A 167 -19.71 26.25 33.17
C SER A 167 -18.75 26.65 34.30
N ALA A 168 -17.78 27.53 34.03
CA ALA A 168 -16.77 28.00 34.98
C ALA A 168 -16.87 29.52 35.25
N GLU A 169 -17.97 30.12 34.81
CA GLU A 169 -18.41 31.50 35.08
C GLU A 169 -19.68 31.45 35.96
#